data_AF-A0A522WJK5-F1
#
_entry.id   AF-A0A522WJK5-F1
#
_cell.length_a   1.000
_cell.length_b   1.000
_cell.length_c   1.000
_cell.angle_alpha   90.00
_cell.angle_beta   90.00
_cell.angle_gamma   90.00
#
_symmetry.space_group_name_H-M   'P 1'
#
loop_
_entity.id
_entity.type
_entity.pdbx_description
1 polymer ?
#
loop_
_entity_poly.entity_id
_entity_poly.type
_entity_poly.pdbx_seq_one_letter_code
_entity_poly.pdbx_strand_id
1 'polypeptide(L)' 'MHKKHLHYKVVELSTVTDEALERVINDTVKEGWNLDGINFAMRDSSKRPTMAFVLFTKEETER' A
#
# COMPACT_ATOMS: atom_id res chain seq x y z
N MET A 1 -7.07 -27.55 12.21
CA MET A 1 -6.16 -26.40 12.05
C MET A 1 -6.77 -25.47 11.03
N HIS A 2 -7.00 -24.21 11.36
CA HIS A 2 -7.53 -23.24 10.39
C HIS A 2 -6.39 -22.79 9.48
N LYS A 3 -6.62 -22.83 8.17
CA LYS A 3 -5.63 -22.39 7.19
C LYS A 3 -5.76 -20.86 7.06
N LYS A 4 -4.70 -20.15 7.38
CA LYS A 4 -4.60 -18.70 7.14
C LYS A 4 -4.04 -18.49 5.73
N HIS A 5 -4.76 -17.75 4.90
CA HIS A 5 -4.27 -17.27 3.62
C HIS A 5 -3.90 -15.79 3.74
N LEU A 6 -2.71 -15.44 3.26
CA LEU A 6 -2.24 -14.07 3.26
C LEU A 6 -2.48 -13.48 1.87
N HIS A 7 -3.31 -12.45 1.81
CA HIS A 7 -3.59 -11.69 0.60
C HIS A 7 -2.71 -10.45 0.56
N TYR A 8 -2.28 -10.07 -0.64
CA TYR A 8 -1.50 -8.87 -0.89
C TYR A 8 -2.29 -7.94 -1.80
N LYS A 9 -2.22 -6.64 -1.53
CA LYS A 9 -2.74 -5.57 -2.39
C LYS A 9 -1.63 -4.53 -2.58
N VAL A 10 -1.46 -4.08 -3.81
CA VAL A 10 -0.49 -3.04 -4.18
C VAL A 10 -1.24 -1.92 -4.86
N VAL A 11 -1.03 -0.69 -4.41
CA VAL A 11 -1.61 0.51 -5.03
C VAL A 11 -0.47 1.36 -5.57
N GLU A 12 -0.50 1.61 -6.87
CA GLU A 12 0.45 2.50 -7.55
C GLU A 12 -0.08 3.94 -7.53
N LEU A 13 0.81 4.90 -7.24
CA LEU A 13 0.54 6.33 -7.27
C LEU A 13 1.54 7.04 -8.16
N SER A 14 1.05 7.70 -9.22
CA SER A 14 1.83 8.58 -10.08
C SER A 14 1.99 10.00 -9.53
N THR A 15 1.32 10.32 -8.42
CA THR A 15 1.42 11.60 -7.71
C THR A 15 1.74 11.31 -6.25
N VAL A 16 2.93 11.74 -5.81
CA VAL A 16 3.42 11.46 -4.46
C VAL A 16 3.34 12.73 -3.62
N THR A 17 2.15 12.98 -3.08
CA THR A 17 1.93 13.97 -2.01
C THR A 17 1.46 13.25 -0.75
N ASP A 18 1.58 13.93 0.38
CA ASP A 18 1.04 13.48 1.66
C ASP A 18 -0.47 13.24 1.58
N GLU A 19 -1.25 14.11 0.93
CA GLU A 19 -2.70 13.92 0.84
C GLU A 19 -3.08 12.70 -0.03
N ALA A 20 -2.33 12.46 -1.11
CA ALA A 20 -2.54 11.29 -1.96
C ALA A 20 -2.22 9.98 -1.23
N LEU A 21 -1.11 9.96 -0.49
CA LEU A 21 -0.72 8.82 0.34
C LEU A 21 -1.74 8.58 1.46
N GLU A 22 -2.12 9.64 2.20
CA GLU A 22 -3.06 9.57 3.32
C GLU A 22 -4.41 9.02 2.86
N ARG A 23 -4.96 9.51 1.74
CA ARG A 23 -6.21 9.02 1.17
C ARG A 23 -6.13 7.52 0.87
N VAL A 24 -5.09 7.09 0.16
CA VAL A 24 -4.95 5.68 -0.26
C VAL A 24 -4.79 4.74 0.93
N ILE A 25 -3.99 5.16 1.93
CA ILE A 25 -3.79 4.40 3.15
C ILE A 25 -5.11 4.29 3.91
N ASN A 26 -5.80 5.40 4.16
CA ASN A 26 -7.04 5.41 4.94
C ASN A 26 -8.17 4.65 4.25
N ASP A 27 -8.36 4.83 2.94
CA ASP A 27 -9.40 4.14 2.17
C ASP A 27 -9.15 2.62 2.17
N THR A 28 -7.90 2.18 1.98
CA THR A 28 -7.56 0.75 1.92
C THR A 28 -7.57 0.10 3.30
N VAL A 29 -7.12 0.79 4.35
CA VAL A 29 -7.20 0.29 5.73
C VAL A 29 -8.66 0.16 6.18
N LYS A 30 -9.54 1.07 5.77
CA LYS A 30 -10.99 0.99 6.03
C LYS A 30 -11.64 -0.26 5.42
N GLU A 31 -11.10 -0.80 4.34
CA GLU A 31 -11.51 -2.08 3.73
C GLU A 31 -11.00 -3.32 4.52
N GLY A 32 -10.30 -3.12 5.63
CA GLY A 32 -9.76 -4.16 6.49
C GLY A 32 -8.43 -4.74 6.02
N TRP A 33 -7.67 -3.98 5.23
CA TRP A 33 -6.27 -4.32 4.92
C TRP A 33 -5.32 -3.68 5.93
N ASN A 34 -4.16 -4.30 6.13
CA ASN A 34 -3.07 -3.77 6.94
C ASN A 34 -2.03 -3.13 6.02
N LEU A 35 -1.55 -1.94 6.38
CA LEU A 35 -0.42 -1.31 5.68
C LEU A 35 0.85 -2.13 5.97
N ASP A 36 1.53 -2.56 4.90
CA ASP A 36 2.76 -3.36 4.97
C ASP A 36 3.99 -2.49 4.69
N GLY A 37 3.91 -1.58 3.72
CA GLY A 37 5.02 -0.69 3.39
C GLY A 37 4.72 0.28 2.25
N ILE A 38 5.66 1.19 2.01
CA ILE A 38 5.62 2.16 0.90
C ILE A 38 6.97 2.14 0.20
N ASN A 39 6.97 1.87 -1.10
CA ASN A 39 8.16 1.91 -1.94
C ASN A 39 8.10 3.11 -2.87
N PHE A 40 9.10 3.98 -2.82
CA PHE A 40 9.20 5.16 -3.67
C PHE A 40 10.11 4.89 -4.87
N ALA A 41 9.60 5.15 -6.08
CA ALA A 41 10.43 5.19 -7.27
C ALA A 41 11.00 6.60 -7.43
N MET A 42 12.32 6.71 -7.26
CA MET A 42 13.07 7.95 -7.41
C MET A 42 13.46 8.15 -8.87
N ARG A 43 13.53 9.41 -9.32
CA ARG A 43 14.13 9.77 -10.61
C ARG A 43 15.55 10.26 -10.34
N ASP A 44 16.52 9.83 -11.16
CA ASP A 44 17.99 9.94 -10.95
C ASP A 44 18.58 11.35 -10.70
N SER A 45 17.76 12.41 -10.73
CA SER A 45 18.16 13.81 -10.50
C SER A 45 17.25 14.55 -9.50
N SER A 46 16.26 13.88 -8.93
CA SER A 46 15.19 14.48 -8.14
C SER A 46 15.28 14.07 -6.67
N LYS A 47 15.25 15.04 -5.75
CA LYS A 47 15.03 14.77 -4.31
C LYS A 47 13.60 14.36 -3.98
N ARG A 48 12.68 14.38 -4.97
CA ARG A 48 11.27 14.02 -4.81
C ARG A 48 10.95 12.74 -5.59
N PRO A 49 10.24 11.78 -4.98
CA PRO A 49 9.79 10.58 -5.66
C PRO A 49 8.76 10.93 -6.74
N THR A 50 8.84 10.25 -7.87
CA THR A 50 7.91 10.45 -9.00
C THR A 50 6.75 9.45 -8.97
N MET A 51 6.91 8.36 -8.22
CA MET A 51 5.90 7.33 -8.07
C MET A 51 6.06 6.63 -6.72
N ALA A 52 4.96 6.10 -6.20
CA ALA A 52 4.96 5.27 -5.00
C ALA A 52 4.14 4.00 -5.23
N PHE A 53 4.57 2.91 -4.62
CA PHE A 53 3.80 1.68 -4.47
C PHE A 53 3.48 1.50 -3.00
N VAL A 54 2.21 1.49 -2.65
CA VAL A 54 1.74 1.25 -1.28
C VAL A 54 1.30 -0.21 -1.18
N LEU A 55 1.95 -0.95 -0.30
CA LEU A 55 1.76 -2.39 -0.12
C LEU A 55 0.87 -2.62 1.09
N PHE A 56 -0.08 -3.53 0.93
CA PHE A 56 -1.00 -3.93 1.98
C PHE A 56 -1.12 -5.45 2.06
N THR A 57 -1.41 -5.95 3.25
CA THR A 57 -1.66 -7.36 3.52
C THR A 57 -2.99 -7.58 4.23
N LYS A 58 -3.61 -8.73 4.03
CA LYS A 58 -4.82 -9.13 4.75
C LYS A 58 -4.77 -10.62 5.04
N GLU A 59 -4.90 -10.98 6.31
CA GLU A 59 -5.07 -12.38 6.72
C GLU A 59 -6.53 -12.76 6.56
N GLU A 60 -6.82 -13.77 5.74
CA GLU A 60 -8.12 -14.40 5.67
C GLU A 60 -8.04 -15.78 6.30
N THR A 61 -8.91 -16.03 7.28
CA THR A 61 -9.06 -17.36 7.87
C THR A 61 -10.23 -18.02 7.16
N GLU A 62 -9.98 -19.13 6.46
CA GLU A 62 -11.05 -19.96 5.91
C GLU A 62 -11.90 -20.46 7.09
N ARG A 63 -13.20 -20.13 7.07
CA ARG A 63 -14.19 -20.60 8.05
C ARG A 63 -14.70 -21.98 7.66
#